data_AF-A0A7W5EPR3-F1
#
_entry.id   AF-A0A7W5EPR3-F1
#
_cell.length_a   1.000
_cell.length_b   1.000
_cell.length_c   1.000
_cell.angle_alpha   90.00
_cell.angle_beta   90.00
_cell.angle_gamma   90.00
#
_symmetry.space_group_name_H-M   'P 1'
#
loop_
_entity.id
_entity.type
_entity.pdbx_description
1 polymer ?
#
loop_
_entity_poly.entity_id
_entity_poly.type
_entity_poly.pdbx_seq_one_letter_code
_entity_poly.pdbx_strand_id
1 'polypeptide(L)'
;MSGEIGFFLGAAPGVAYTLWNMIRGQQTMNEAKRIAKAHGEFLDLHASPSLSFDYIYRPGKFIRPNDSDGMREAKALLLSTRKQLFRRHALGALFVGLGIFVGVFLSVGLSGA
;
A
#
# COMPACT_ATOMS: atom_id res chain seq x y z
N MET A 1 13.45 -22.27 -20.27
CA MET A 1 12.05 -22.42 -19.82
C MET A 1 11.91 -22.79 -18.34
N SER A 2 12.82 -23.59 -17.74
CA SER A 2 12.76 -23.94 -16.31
C SER A 2 12.94 -22.75 -15.34
N GLY A 3 13.79 -21.77 -15.68
CA GLY A 3 14.11 -20.67 -14.79
C GLY A 3 13.07 -19.57 -14.66
N GLU A 4 12.28 -19.33 -15.70
CA GLU A 4 11.16 -18.38 -15.65
C GLU A 4 10.08 -18.91 -14.70
N ILE A 5 9.77 -20.21 -14.75
CA ILE A 5 8.79 -20.85 -13.87
C ILE A 5 9.24 -20.77 -12.40
N GLY A 6 10.52 -21.03 -12.12
CA GLY A 6 11.08 -20.89 -10.76
C GLY A 6 11.06 -19.46 -10.22
N PHE A 7 11.34 -18.48 -11.08
CA PHE A 7 11.23 -17.05 -10.76
C PHE A 7 9.79 -16.64 -10.44
N PHE A 8 8.83 -17.01 -11.30
CA PHE A 8 7.42 -16.64 -11.12
C PHE A 8 6.79 -17.31 -9.89
N LEU A 9 7.09 -18.60 -9.65
CA LEU A 9 6.60 -19.31 -8.46
C LEU A 9 7.21 -18.74 -7.17
N GLY A 10 8.47 -18.31 -7.20
CA GLY A 10 9.12 -17.65 -6.06
C GLY A 10 8.53 -16.28 -5.73
N ALA A 11 8.21 -15.47 -6.74
CA ALA A 11 7.70 -14.11 -6.55
C ALA A 11 6.18 -14.05 -6.25
N ALA A 12 5.40 -15.03 -6.71
CA ALA A 12 3.93 -15.02 -6.64
C ALA A 12 3.35 -14.77 -5.23
N PRO A 13 3.85 -15.38 -4.14
CA PRO A 13 3.34 -15.10 -2.79
C PRO A 13 3.53 -13.64 -2.37
N GLY A 14 4.68 -13.04 -2.69
CA GLY A 14 4.96 -11.64 -2.42
C GLY A 14 4.07 -10.68 -3.21
N VAL A 15 3.82 -11.01 -4.49
CA VAL A 15 2.91 -10.25 -5.36
C VAL A 15 1.47 -10.31 -4.83
N ALA A 16 0.96 -11.51 -4.53
CA ALA A 16 -0.39 -11.70 -4.00
C ALA A 16 -0.59 -10.95 -2.68
N TYR A 17 0.39 -11.02 -1.77
CA TYR A 17 0.36 -10.28 -0.52
C TYR A 17 0.31 -8.76 -0.72
N THR A 18 1.10 -8.25 -1.67
CA THR A 18 1.14 -6.83 -2.00
C THR A 18 -0.20 -6.36 -2.55
N LEU A 19 -0.79 -7.09 -3.50
CA LEU A 19 -2.11 -6.79 -4.07
C LEU A 19 -3.20 -6.80 -3.01
N TRP A 20 -3.21 -7.79 -2.13
CA TRP A 20 -4.17 -7.85 -1.02
C TRP A 20 -4.07 -6.64 -0.09
N ASN A 21 -2.85 -6.20 0.20
CA ASN A 21 -2.62 -4.99 0.99
C ASN A 21 -3.09 -3.72 0.27
N MET A 22 -2.91 -3.62 -1.05
CA MET A 22 -3.44 -2.52 -1.86
C MET A 22 -4.96 -2.46 -1.82
N ILE A 23 -5.64 -3.61 -1.95
CA ILE A 23 -7.11 -3.69 -1.88
C ILE A 23 -7.60 -3.18 -0.52
N ARG A 24 -6.97 -3.60 0.58
CA ARG A 24 -7.33 -3.09 1.92
C ARG A 24 -7.11 -1.58 2.06
N GLY A 25 -6.02 -1.06 1.50
CA GLY A 25 -5.78 0.38 1.44
C GLY A 25 -6.88 1.14 0.69
N GLN A 26 -7.31 0.60 -0.45
CA GLN A 26 -8.39 1.19 -1.24
C GLN A 26 -9.73 1.16 -0.50
N GLN A 27 -10.01 0.10 0.25
CA GLN A 27 -11.21 0.02 1.09
C GLN A 27 -11.21 1.12 2.16
N THR A 28 -10.08 1.33 2.85
CA THR A 28 -9.98 2.43 3.83
C THR A 28 -10.11 3.80 3.17
N MET A 29 -9.56 3.99 1.97
CA MET A 29 -9.73 5.22 1.20
C MET A 29 -11.20 5.50 0.87
N ASN A 30 -11.91 4.48 0.40
CA ASN A 30 -13.32 4.60 0.05
C ASN A 30 -14.17 4.91 1.29
N GLU A 31 -13.82 4.32 2.44
CA GLU A 31 -14.49 4.62 3.70
C GLU A 31 -14.24 6.05 4.18
N ALA A 32 -12.99 6.53 4.11
CA ALA A 32 -12.67 7.93 4.42
C ALA A 32 -13.43 8.90 3.49
N LYS A 33 -13.52 8.58 2.19
CA LYS A 33 -14.33 9.32 1.22
C LYS A 33 -15.81 9.33 1.60
N ARG A 34 -16.34 8.21 2.08
CA ARG A 34 -17.74 8.09 2.52
C ARG A 34 -18.01 8.96 3.75
N ILE A 35 -17.10 8.97 4.73
CA ILE A 35 -17.19 9.82 5.92
C ILE A 35 -17.18 11.30 5.53
N ALA A 36 -16.20 11.75 4.74
CA ALA A 36 -16.15 13.14 4.28
C ALA A 36 -17.44 13.54 3.53
N LYS A 37 -17.94 12.67 2.64
CA LYS A 37 -19.16 12.92 1.86
C LYS A 37 -20.41 13.00 2.74
N ALA A 38 -20.50 12.23 3.83
CA ALA A 38 -21.61 12.30 4.77
C ALA A 38 -21.71 13.67 5.46
N HIS A 39 -20.58 14.38 5.58
CA HIS A 39 -20.51 15.75 6.10
C HIS A 39 -20.56 16.83 5.01
N GLY A 40 -20.88 16.46 3.77
CA GLY A 40 -20.95 17.39 2.63
C GLY A 40 -19.59 17.78 2.04
N GLU A 41 -18.53 17.04 2.39
CA GLU A 41 -17.17 17.35 1.96
C GLU A 41 -16.62 16.33 0.95
N PHE A 42 -15.56 16.73 0.25
CA PHE A 42 -14.89 15.88 -0.71
C PHE A 42 -13.43 15.67 -0.32
N LEU A 43 -13.09 14.44 0.05
CA LEU A 43 -11.72 14.02 0.32
C LEU A 43 -11.17 13.29 -0.91
N ASP A 44 -10.20 13.87 -1.60
CA ASP A 44 -9.50 13.17 -2.67
C ASP A 44 -8.00 13.44 -2.69
N LEU A 45 -7.24 12.39 -2.36
CA LEU A 45 -5.78 12.42 -2.36
C LEU A 45 -5.20 12.40 -3.78
N HIS A 46 -5.94 11.92 -4.78
CA HIS A 46 -5.47 11.90 -6.16
C HIS A 46 -5.59 13.28 -6.83
N ALA A 47 -6.68 13.99 -6.55
CA ALA A 47 -6.89 15.35 -7.05
C ALA A 47 -6.01 16.40 -6.35
N SER A 48 -5.44 16.09 -5.18
CA SER A 48 -4.65 17.05 -4.39
C SER A 48 -3.24 16.51 -4.07
N PRO A 49 -2.24 16.82 -4.91
CA PRO A 49 -0.85 16.37 -4.71
C PRO A 49 -0.25 16.81 -3.38
N SER A 50 -0.58 18.02 -2.90
CA SER A 50 -0.11 18.52 -1.60
C SER A 50 -0.70 17.73 -0.44
N LEU A 51 -1.98 17.36 -0.52
CA LEU A 51 -2.64 16.56 0.49
C LEU A 51 -2.08 15.12 0.53
N SER A 52 -1.81 14.54 -0.65
CA SER A 52 -1.13 13.25 -0.77
C SER A 52 0.29 13.30 -0.20
N PHE A 53 1.04 14.37 -0.50
CA PHE A 53 2.37 14.57 0.05
C PHE A 53 2.36 14.67 1.57
N ASP A 54 1.43 15.44 2.15
CA ASP A 54 1.30 15.55 3.60
C ASP A 54 0.91 14.20 4.24
N TYR A 55 0.02 13.43 3.60
CA TYR A 55 -0.30 12.07 4.05
C TYR A 55 0.94 11.16 4.07
N ILE A 56 1.76 11.19 3.01
CA ILE A 56 2.89 10.27 2.84
C ILE A 56 4.10 10.72 3.66
N TYR A 57 4.46 12.00 3.68
CA TYR A 57 5.74 12.45 4.22
C TYR A 57 5.63 13.34 5.46
N ARG A 58 4.46 13.94 5.72
CA ARG A 58 4.25 14.88 6.83
C ARG A 58 2.94 14.59 7.57
N PRO A 59 2.77 13.38 8.16
CA PRO A 59 1.48 12.96 8.70
C PRO A 59 0.94 13.89 9.80
N GLY A 60 1.81 14.61 10.53
CA GLY A 60 1.40 15.62 11.51
C GLY A 60 0.78 16.90 10.91
N LYS A 61 0.96 17.16 9.61
CA LYS A 61 0.35 18.28 8.88
C LYS A 61 -0.87 17.87 8.04
N PHE A 62 -1.18 16.57 8.00
CA PHE A 62 -2.24 16.03 7.16
C PHE A 62 -3.63 16.49 7.63
N ILE A 63 -3.85 16.44 8.95
CA ILE A 63 -5.00 17.07 9.60
C ILE A 63 -4.64 18.54 9.84
N ARG A 64 -5.48 19.44 9.33
CA ARG A 64 -5.29 20.89 9.42
C ARG A 64 -6.18 21.49 10.52
N PRO A 65 -5.78 22.60 11.15
CA PRO A 65 -6.59 23.25 12.19
C PRO A 65 -8.00 23.64 11.71
N ASN A 66 -8.10 24.05 10.44
CA ASN A 66 -9.34 24.50 9.80
C ASN A 66 -10.11 23.38 9.10
N ASP A 67 -9.69 22.12 9.24
CA ASP A 67 -10.50 20.99 8.77
C ASP A 67 -11.81 20.95 9.56
N SER A 68 -12.93 20.65 8.90
CA SER A 68 -14.17 20.38 9.62
C SER A 68 -14.06 19.07 10.41
N ASP A 69 -15.08 18.77 11.21
CA ASP A 69 -15.12 17.54 11.98
C ASP A 69 -15.19 16.29 11.09
N GLY A 70 -15.92 16.35 9.97
CA GLY A 70 -15.99 15.27 9.00
C GLY A 70 -14.65 15.01 8.30
N MET A 71 -13.96 16.08 7.88
CA MET A 71 -12.63 15.99 7.27
C MET A 71 -11.60 15.45 8.27
N ARG A 72 -11.67 15.89 9.53
CA ARG A 72 -10.81 15.38 10.62
C ARG A 72 -11.00 13.89 10.83
N GLU A 73 -12.24 13.43 10.93
CA GLU A 73 -12.57 12.02 11.13
C GLU A 73 -12.08 11.17 9.96
N ALA A 74 -12.38 11.58 8.72
CA ALA A 74 -11.95 10.88 7.52
C ALA A 74 -10.41 10.78 7.42
N LYS A 75 -9.71 11.87 7.71
CA LYS A 75 -8.24 11.90 7.72
C LYS A 75 -7.64 11.10 8.87
N ALA A 76 -8.27 11.09 10.05
CA ALA A 76 -7.83 10.29 11.18
C ALA A 76 -7.92 8.78 10.87
N LEU A 77 -8.97 8.34 10.16
CA LEU A 77 -9.09 6.97 9.67
C LEU A 77 -7.95 6.59 8.71
N LEU A 78 -7.59 7.48 7.79
CA LEU A 78 -6.44 7.24 6.90
C LEU A 78 -5.14 7.16 7.69
N LEU A 79 -4.92 8.06 8.66
CA LEU A 79 -3.71 8.06 9.48
C LEU A 79 -3.59 6.84 10.40
N SER A 80 -4.70 6.32 10.92
CA SER A 80 -4.70 5.16 11.83
C SER A 80 -4.23 3.88 11.12
N THR A 81 -4.53 3.74 9.83
CA THR A 81 -4.16 2.58 9.02
C THR A 81 -2.82 2.75 8.29
N ARG A 82 -2.34 3.99 8.13
CA ARG A 82 -1.11 4.36 7.39
C ARG A 82 0.11 3.53 7.75
N LYS A 83 0.46 3.43 9.05
CA LYS A 83 1.66 2.70 9.50
C LYS A 83 1.61 1.23 9.09
N GLN A 84 0.46 0.60 9.27
CA GLN A 84 0.27 -0.81 8.92
C GLN A 84 0.33 -1.02 7.41
N LEU A 85 -0.26 -0.11 6.63
CA LEU A 85 -0.27 -0.16 5.18
C LEU A 85 1.15 -0.07 4.59
N PHE A 86 1.97 0.89 5.06
CA PHE A 86 3.37 1.00 4.64
C PHE A 86 4.23 -0.17 5.10
N ARG A 87 4.04 -0.65 6.34
CA ARG A 87 4.76 -1.84 6.83
C ARG A 87 4.48 -3.06 5.97
N ARG A 88 3.21 -3.30 5.61
CA ARG A 88 2.82 -4.41 4.75
C ARG A 88 3.32 -4.26 3.32
N HIS A 89 3.35 -3.04 2.78
CA HIS A 89 3.96 -2.79 1.46
C HIS A 89 5.46 -3.08 1.46
N ALA A 90 6.19 -2.65 2.49
CA ALA A 90 7.61 -2.94 2.64
C ALA A 90 7.88 -4.45 2.77
N LEU A 91 7.05 -5.17 3.55
CA LEU A 91 7.13 -6.63 3.66
C LEU A 91 6.82 -7.32 2.33
N GLY A 92 5.80 -6.87 1.60
CA GLY A 92 5.47 -7.39 0.27
C GLY A 92 6.63 -7.21 -0.72
N ALA A 93 7.24 -6.03 -0.76
CA ALA A 93 8.42 -5.76 -1.58
C ALA A 93 9.61 -6.66 -1.18
N LEU A 94 9.82 -6.90 0.11
CA LEU A 94 10.86 -7.79 0.62
C LEU A 94 10.61 -9.25 0.21
N PHE A 95 9.36 -9.73 0.31
CA PHE A 95 9.01 -11.09 -0.15
C PHE A 95 9.17 -11.26 -1.65
N VAL A 96 8.82 -10.25 -2.46
CA VAL A 96 9.07 -10.28 -3.90
C VAL A 96 10.58 -10.35 -4.16
N GLY A 97 11.38 -9.50 -3.52
CA GLY A 97 12.84 -9.50 -3.69
C GLY A 97 13.50 -10.82 -3.30
N LEU A 98 13.14 -11.39 -2.14
CA LEU A 98 13.65 -12.68 -1.70
C LEU A 98 13.19 -13.83 -2.61
N GLY A 99 11.92 -13.82 -3.03
CA GLY A 99 11.35 -14.82 -3.92
C GLY A 99 12.03 -14.85 -5.28
N ILE A 100 12.36 -13.67 -5.82
CA ILE A 100 13.16 -13.53 -7.04
C ILE A 100 14.55 -14.16 -6.83
N PHE A 101 15.23 -13.82 -5.74
CA PHE A 101 16.60 -14.30 -5.49
C PHE A 101 16.66 -15.83 -5.32
N VAL A 102 15.72 -16.40 -4.55
CA VAL A 102 15.61 -17.86 -4.35
C VAL A 102 15.22 -18.57 -5.64
N GLY A 103 14.27 -18.03 -6.40
CA GLY A 103 13.84 -18.60 -7.68
C GLY A 103 14.95 -18.66 -8.71
N VAL A 104 15.75 -17.59 -8.82
CA VAL A 104 16.94 -17.55 -9.69
C VAL A 104 18.02 -18.52 -9.21
N PHE A 105 18.31 -18.56 -7.91
CA PHE A 105 19.32 -19.47 -7.35
C PHE A 105 18.98 -20.94 -7.58
N LEU A 106 17.74 -21.34 -7.31
CA LEU A 106 17.26 -22.71 -7.56
C LEU A 106 17.29 -23.05 -9.05
N SER A 107 16.91 -22.10 -9.92
CA SER A 107 16.98 -22.32 -11.37
C SER A 107 18.41 -22.56 -11.86
N VAL A 108 19.38 -21.78 -11.40
CA VAL A 108 20.79 -21.94 -11.81
C VAL A 108 21.35 -23.25 -11.25
N GLY A 109 21.05 -23.58 -9.99
CA GLY A 109 21.47 -24.84 -9.36
C GLY A 109 20.87 -26.09 -10.02
N LEU A 110 19.62 -26.03 -10.49
CA LEU A 110 18.95 -27.12 -11.21
C LEU A 110 19.30 -27.20 -12.69
N SER A 111 19.87 -26.16 -13.29
CA SER A 111 20.29 -26.14 -14.71
C SER A 111 21.77 -26.43 -14.90
N GLY A 112 22.56 -26.44 -13.81
CA GLY A 112 23.98 -26.79 -13.78
C GLY A 112 24.29 -28.17 -13.18
N ALA A 113 23.26 -28.94 -12.81
CA ALA A 113 23.33 -30.34 -12.41
C ALA A 113 22.73 -31.22 -13.52
#